data_AF-A0A498Q8F4-F1
#
_entry.id   AF-A0A498Q8F4-F1
#
_cell.length_a   1.000
_cell.length_b   1.000
_cell.length_c   1.000
_cell.angle_alpha   90.00
_cell.angle_beta   90.00
_cell.angle_gamma   90.00
#
_symmetry.space_group_name_H-M   'P 1'
#
loop_
_entity.id
_entity.type
_entity.pdbx_description
1 polymer ?
#
loop_
_entity_poly.entity_id
_entity_poly.type
_entity_poly.pdbx_seq_one_letter_code
_entity_poly.pdbx_strand_id
1 'polypeptide(L)'
;MTAGVTQAFVDRLGQRAQQAEELRRLPAATVAELIESGFFDLLRPTRYGGQQAQFAAIFDPVRRMAHGCASTAWTAAFYTLHNVRESRAVIAGLLGASGASAHFLSSPLQRAKRDVDVLSGHVVFDYDVSRELAGALAIGVKVAPTAMV
;
A
#
# COMPACT_ATOMS: atom_id res chain seq x y z
N MET A 1 16.19 13.93 3.00
CA MET A 1 16.70 12.98 1.99
C MET A 1 15.49 12.42 1.27
N THR A 2 15.28 12.80 0.02
CA THR A 2 14.21 12.27 -0.85
C THR A 2 14.46 10.79 -1.09
N ALA A 3 13.47 9.92 -0.88
CA ALA A 3 13.59 8.48 -1.09
C ALA A 3 14.21 8.13 -2.47
N GLY A 4 15.10 7.15 -2.45
CA GLY A 4 16.18 6.92 -3.41
C GLY A 4 15.81 6.24 -4.72
N VAL A 5 14.76 6.70 -5.41
CA VAL A 5 14.47 6.25 -6.79
C VAL A 5 15.34 7.04 -7.77
N THR A 6 16.57 6.58 -7.99
CA THR A 6 17.50 7.17 -8.96
C THR A 6 17.15 6.74 -10.38
N GLN A 7 17.59 7.51 -11.40
CA GLN A 7 17.40 7.11 -12.80
C GLN A 7 18.06 5.74 -13.08
N ALA A 8 19.26 5.50 -12.55
CA ALA A 8 19.94 4.22 -12.70
C ALA A 8 19.13 3.04 -12.11
N PHE A 9 18.40 3.25 -11.01
CA PHE A 9 17.49 2.24 -10.49
C PHE A 9 16.32 1.99 -11.45
N VAL A 10 15.71 3.05 -11.98
CA VAL A 10 14.63 2.95 -12.98
C VAL A 10 15.09 2.18 -14.22
N ASP A 11 16.30 2.43 -14.72
CA ASP A 11 16.85 1.72 -15.89
C ASP A 11 17.01 0.22 -15.61
N ARG A 12 17.47 -0.15 -14.39
CA ARG A 12 17.55 -1.55 -13.96
C ARG A 12 16.17 -2.20 -13.80
N LEU A 13 15.15 -1.45 -13.37
CA LEU A 13 13.78 -1.96 -13.37
C LEU A 13 13.34 -2.32 -14.79
N GLY A 14 13.66 -1.48 -15.78
CA GLY A 14 13.40 -1.76 -17.19
C GLY A 14 14.09 -3.02 -17.69
N GLN A 15 15.38 -3.20 -17.36
CA GLN A 15 16.15 -4.39 -17.71
C GLN A 15 15.57 -5.69 -17.11
N ARG A 16 14.90 -5.60 -15.95
CA ARG A 16 14.30 -6.75 -15.25
C ARG A 16 12.80 -6.91 -15.47
N ALA A 17 12.16 -6.06 -16.26
CA ALA A 17 10.71 -6.08 -16.44
C ALA A 17 10.23 -7.40 -17.04
N GLN A 18 10.90 -7.91 -18.08
CA GLN A 18 10.57 -9.21 -18.68
C GLN A 18 10.76 -10.36 -17.69
N GLN A 19 11.83 -10.35 -16.90
CA GLN A 19 12.05 -11.34 -15.87
C GLN A 19 10.91 -11.35 -14.84
N ALA A 20 10.43 -10.17 -14.43
CA ALA A 20 9.31 -10.05 -13.50
C ALA A 20 8.02 -10.64 -14.07
N GLU A 21 7.77 -10.43 -15.38
CA GLU A 21 6.63 -10.98 -16.10
C GLU A 21 6.68 -12.51 -16.13
N GLU A 22 7.80 -13.08 -16.54
CA GLU A 22 8.01 -14.53 -16.62
C GLU A 22 7.89 -15.21 -15.24
N LEU A 23 8.42 -14.56 -14.19
CA LEU A 23 8.33 -15.06 -12.82
C LEU A 23 6.93 -14.90 -12.22
N ARG A 24 6.08 -14.02 -12.79
CA ARG A 24 4.82 -13.57 -12.19
C ARG A 24 4.97 -13.06 -10.75
N ARG A 25 6.13 -12.47 -10.46
CA ARG A 25 6.49 -11.85 -9.17
C ARG A 25 7.72 -10.96 -9.36
N LEU A 26 7.95 -10.05 -8.42
CA LEU A 26 9.14 -9.20 -8.44
C LEU A 26 10.41 -10.06 -8.26
N PRO A 27 11.45 -9.85 -9.09
CA PRO A 27 12.76 -10.46 -8.88
C PRO A 27 13.32 -10.09 -7.51
N ALA A 28 14.00 -11.03 -6.83
CA ALA A 28 14.55 -10.79 -5.49
C ALA A 28 15.53 -9.61 -5.44
N ALA A 29 16.32 -9.41 -6.50
CA ALA A 29 17.22 -8.26 -6.63
C ALA A 29 16.45 -6.92 -6.66
N THR A 30 15.29 -6.87 -7.32
CA THR A 30 14.43 -5.69 -7.32
C THR A 30 13.88 -5.38 -5.94
N VAL A 31 13.49 -6.41 -5.18
CA VAL A 31 13.03 -6.24 -3.78
C VAL A 31 14.14 -5.72 -2.89
N ALA A 32 15.35 -6.26 -3.00
CA ALA A 32 16.51 -5.80 -2.23
C ALA A 32 16.82 -4.32 -2.50
N GLU A 33 16.83 -3.90 -3.77
CA GLU A 33 17.06 -2.50 -4.13
C GLU A 33 15.93 -1.57 -3.68
N LEU A 34 14.66 -2.02 -3.70
CA LEU A 34 13.55 -1.25 -3.12
C LEU A 34 13.76 -1.00 -1.62
N ILE A 35 14.24 -1.99 -0.87
CA ILE A 35 14.56 -1.85 0.54
C ILE A 35 15.73 -0.87 0.72
N GLU A 36 16.82 -1.06 -0.02
CA GLU A 36 18.01 -0.19 0.05
C GLU A 36 17.70 1.26 -0.31
N SER A 37 16.77 1.49 -1.25
CA SER A 37 16.35 2.83 -1.65
C SER A 37 15.62 3.63 -0.55
N GLY A 38 15.20 2.97 0.53
CA GLY A 38 14.38 3.56 1.59
C GLY A 38 12.95 3.88 1.16
N PHE A 39 12.48 3.32 0.03
CA PHE A 39 11.14 3.58 -0.50
C PHE A 39 10.05 3.17 0.51
N PHE A 40 10.20 2.03 1.19
CA PHE A 40 9.24 1.54 2.19
C PHE A 40 9.25 2.35 3.49
N ASP A 41 10.30 3.11 3.77
CA ASP A 41 10.40 3.95 4.96
C ASP A 41 9.71 5.30 4.80
N LEU A 42 9.32 5.68 3.58
CA LEU A 42 8.77 7.00 3.27
C LEU A 42 7.54 7.35 4.11
N LEU A 43 6.56 6.45 4.19
CA LEU A 43 5.31 6.66 4.95
C LEU A 43 5.33 6.03 6.34
N ARG A 44 6.40 5.32 6.70
CA ARG A 44 6.55 4.69 8.01
C ARG A 44 6.72 5.78 9.08
N PRO A 45 6.07 5.68 10.26
CA PRO A 45 6.25 6.66 11.33
C PRO A 45 7.72 6.78 11.80
N THR A 46 8.14 7.99 12.20
CA THR A 46 9.53 8.26 12.64
C THR A 46 9.92 7.46 13.87
N ARG A 47 8.98 7.23 14.80
CA ARG A 47 9.20 6.39 15.99
C ARG A 47 9.58 4.93 15.66
N TYR A 48 9.31 4.49 14.43
CA TYR A 48 9.71 3.16 13.96
C TYR A 48 10.90 3.22 13.01
N GLY A 49 11.57 4.37 12.83
CA GLY A 49 12.70 4.51 11.91
C GLY A 49 12.30 4.88 10.48
N GLY A 50 11.05 5.26 10.24
CA GLY A 50 10.62 5.81 8.96
C GLY A 50 10.77 7.32 8.83
N GLN A 51 10.33 7.87 7.71
CA GLN A 51 10.40 9.30 7.41
C GLN A 51 9.13 10.06 7.81
N GLN A 52 8.00 9.37 8.00
CA GLN A 52 6.67 9.95 8.25
C GLN A 52 6.36 11.11 7.27
N ALA A 53 6.69 10.91 5.99
CA ALA A 53 6.48 11.90 4.97
C ALA A 53 4.97 12.13 4.74
N GLN A 54 4.65 13.28 4.15
CA GLN A 54 3.30 13.54 3.65
C GLN A 54 2.92 12.48 2.62
N PHE A 55 1.66 12.04 2.62
CA PHE A 55 1.17 10.99 1.70
C PHE A 55 1.53 11.27 0.24
N ALA A 56 1.42 12.54 -0.19
CA ALA A 56 1.75 12.95 -1.55
C ALA A 56 3.20 12.67 -1.98
N ALA A 57 4.13 12.50 -1.03
CA ALA A 57 5.53 12.22 -1.32
C ALA A 57 5.74 10.86 -2.02
N ILE A 58 4.81 9.91 -1.91
CA ILE A 58 4.93 8.59 -2.55
C ILE A 58 4.74 8.65 -4.07
N PHE A 59 4.01 9.64 -4.57
CA PHE A 59 3.57 9.66 -5.97
C PHE A 59 4.72 9.85 -6.97
N ASP A 60 5.66 10.75 -6.69
CA ASP A 60 6.75 11.00 -7.63
C ASP A 60 7.73 9.82 -7.76
N PRO A 61 8.20 9.17 -6.67
CA PRO A 61 8.96 7.93 -6.76
C PRO A 61 8.22 6.80 -7.50
N VAL A 62 6.92 6.61 -7.24
CA VAL A 62 6.09 5.62 -7.95
C VAL A 62 6.01 5.93 -9.44
N ARG A 63 5.73 7.18 -9.80
CA ARG A 63 5.70 7.63 -11.20
C ARG A 63 7.04 7.39 -11.89
N ARG A 64 8.17 7.69 -11.23
CA ARG A 64 9.52 7.42 -11.75
C ARG A 64 9.76 5.92 -11.99
N MET A 65 9.46 5.07 -11.00
CA MET A 65 9.61 3.61 -11.14
C MET A 65 8.75 3.04 -12.28
N ALA A 66 7.55 3.59 -12.50
CA ALA A 66 6.63 3.12 -13.52
C ALA A 66 7.19 3.24 -14.95
N HIS A 67 8.10 4.18 -15.20
CA HIS A 67 8.80 4.29 -16.49
C HIS A 67 9.77 3.12 -16.76
N GLY A 68 10.25 2.44 -15.71
CA GLY A 68 11.07 1.23 -15.85
C GLY A 68 10.20 -0.04 -15.84
N CYS A 69 9.36 -0.19 -14.82
CA CYS A 69 8.45 -1.33 -14.71
C CYS A 69 7.19 -0.94 -13.92
N ALA A 70 6.06 -0.85 -14.64
CA ALA A 70 4.77 -0.50 -14.05
C ALA A 70 4.34 -1.50 -12.95
N SER A 71 4.52 -2.80 -13.18
CA SER A 71 4.19 -3.85 -12.19
C SER A 71 4.99 -3.70 -10.90
N THR A 72 6.29 -3.38 -11.00
CA THR A 72 7.12 -3.13 -9.81
C THR A 72 6.64 -1.89 -9.06
N ALA A 73 6.39 -0.78 -9.77
CA ALA A 73 5.92 0.46 -9.18
C ALA A 73 4.58 0.28 -8.45
N TRP A 74 3.65 -0.45 -9.08
CA TRP A 74 2.36 -0.80 -8.51
C TRP A 74 2.51 -1.65 -7.24
N THR A 75 3.19 -2.80 -7.32
CA THR A 75 3.36 -3.69 -6.18
C THR A 75 4.06 -3.00 -5.01
N ALA A 76 5.11 -2.21 -5.27
CA ALA A 76 5.82 -1.47 -4.23
C ALA A 76 4.91 -0.43 -3.56
N ALA A 77 4.16 0.35 -4.34
CA ALA A 77 3.24 1.35 -3.80
C ALA A 77 2.18 0.72 -2.87
N PHE A 78 1.50 -0.34 -3.33
CA PHE A 78 0.49 -1.03 -2.52
C PHE A 78 1.08 -1.67 -1.28
N TYR A 79 2.29 -2.23 -1.36
CA TYR A 79 2.98 -2.76 -0.18
C TYR A 79 3.27 -1.66 0.86
N THR A 80 3.73 -0.48 0.45
CA THR A 80 3.90 0.66 1.38
C THR A 80 2.58 1.06 2.05
N LEU A 81 1.47 0.99 1.30
CA LEU A 81 0.12 1.31 1.79
C LEU A 81 -0.52 0.22 2.65
N HIS A 82 0.02 -1.01 2.63
CA HIS A 82 -0.48 -2.13 3.43
C HIS A 82 -0.52 -1.83 4.93
N ASN A 83 0.38 -0.98 5.43
CA ASN A 83 0.39 -0.52 6.82
C ASN A 83 -0.92 0.14 7.26
N VAL A 84 -1.64 0.80 6.34
CA VAL A 84 -2.95 1.42 6.62
C VAL A 84 -3.99 0.34 6.92
N ARG A 85 -4.04 -0.73 6.13
CA ARG A 85 -4.93 -1.86 6.36
C ARG A 85 -4.67 -2.51 7.71
N GLU A 86 -3.42 -2.83 8.01
CA GLU A 86 -3.08 -3.51 9.26
C GLU A 86 -3.37 -2.62 10.48
N SER A 87 -3.10 -1.31 10.37
CA SER A 87 -3.46 -0.34 11.41
C SER A 87 -4.98 -0.29 11.65
N ARG A 88 -5.78 -0.26 10.58
CA ARG A 88 -7.25 -0.29 10.67
C ARG A 88 -7.76 -1.57 11.33
N ALA A 89 -7.19 -2.72 10.96
CA ALA A 89 -7.55 -4.00 11.54
C ALA A 89 -7.28 -4.04 13.06
N VAL A 90 -6.11 -3.57 13.49
CA VAL A 90 -5.76 -3.46 14.91
C VAL A 90 -6.71 -2.50 15.65
N ILE A 91 -6.97 -1.32 15.09
CA ILE A 91 -7.89 -0.33 15.69
C ILE A 91 -9.30 -0.91 15.80
N ALA A 92 -9.79 -1.58 14.77
CA ALA A 92 -11.10 -2.22 14.78
C ALA A 92 -11.17 -3.33 15.85
N GLY A 93 -10.13 -4.15 15.98
CA GLY A 93 -10.03 -5.18 17.03
C GLY A 93 -10.06 -4.58 18.44
N LEU A 94 -9.30 -3.52 18.68
CA LEU A 94 -9.30 -2.80 19.97
C LEU A 94 -10.67 -2.20 20.29
N LEU A 95 -11.36 -1.63 19.31
CA LEU A 95 -12.71 -1.11 19.50
C LEU A 95 -13.71 -2.22 19.80
N GLY A 96 -13.65 -3.33 19.09
CA GLY A 96 -14.50 -4.50 19.35
C GLY A 96 -14.31 -5.03 20.78
N ALA A 97 -13.05 -5.09 21.25
CA ALA A 97 -12.73 -5.51 22.62
C ALA A 97 -13.20 -4.51 23.69
N SER A 98 -13.40 -3.23 23.35
CA SER A 98 -13.83 -2.16 24.27
C SER A 98 -15.34 -2.16 24.54
N GLY A 99 -16.11 -2.97 23.80
CA GLY A 99 -17.56 -3.09 23.95
C GLY A 99 -18.35 -1.84 23.55
N ALA A 100 -19.66 -1.84 23.84
CA ALA A 100 -20.57 -0.78 23.40
C ALA A 100 -20.20 0.62 23.93
N SER A 101 -19.51 0.71 25.06
CA SER A 101 -19.07 1.97 25.67
C SER A 101 -18.13 2.78 24.76
N ALA A 102 -17.39 2.12 23.87
CA ALA A 102 -16.54 2.78 22.87
C ALA A 102 -17.33 3.67 21.89
N HIS A 103 -18.65 3.45 21.78
CA HIS A 103 -19.53 4.20 20.90
C HIS A 103 -20.30 5.33 21.60
N PHE A 104 -20.12 5.55 22.91
CA PHE A 104 -20.72 6.68 23.61
C PHE A 104 -20.13 8.01 23.12
N LEU A 105 -20.94 9.07 23.06
CA LEU A 105 -20.49 10.41 22.65
C LEU A 105 -19.38 10.99 23.56
N SER A 106 -19.38 10.56 24.82
CA SER A 106 -18.34 10.90 25.81
C SER A 106 -17.03 10.16 25.57
N SER A 107 -17.05 9.03 24.86
CA SER A 107 -15.86 8.21 24.62
C SER A 107 -14.99 8.82 23.52
N PRO A 108 -13.68 9.04 23.75
CA PRO A 108 -12.77 9.51 22.72
C PRO A 108 -12.55 8.47 21.60
N LEU A 109 -12.77 7.17 21.89
CA LEU A 109 -12.62 6.09 20.91
C LEU A 109 -13.62 6.22 19.75
N GLN A 110 -14.81 6.72 20.02
CA GLN A 110 -15.84 6.95 19.01
C GLN A 110 -15.35 7.93 17.92
N ARG A 111 -14.74 9.04 18.35
CA ARG A 111 -14.20 10.07 17.43
C ARG A 111 -13.01 9.53 16.66
N ALA A 112 -12.05 8.92 17.35
CA ALA A 112 -10.84 8.38 16.72
C ALA A 112 -11.16 7.34 15.63
N LYS A 113 -12.13 6.45 15.84
CA LYS A 113 -12.56 5.49 14.81
C LYS A 113 -13.18 6.16 13.61
N ARG A 114 -14.05 7.15 13.82
CA ARG A 114 -14.69 7.90 12.75
C ARG A 114 -13.64 8.59 11.88
N ASP A 115 -12.67 9.26 12.50
CA ASP A 115 -11.61 9.97 11.79
C ASP A 115 -10.75 8.99 10.97
N VAL A 116 -10.39 7.85 11.55
CA VAL A 116 -9.63 6.79 10.86
C VAL A 116 -10.42 6.23 9.66
N ASP A 117 -11.72 6.04 9.79
CA ASP A 117 -12.56 5.58 8.68
C ASP A 117 -12.68 6.60 7.55
N VAL A 118 -12.88 7.87 7.89
CA VAL A 118 -12.93 8.96 6.90
C VAL A 118 -11.59 9.10 6.19
N LEU A 119 -10.48 9.13 6.93
CA LEU A 119 -9.13 9.24 6.36
C LEU A 119 -8.77 8.05 5.47
N SER A 120 -9.35 6.87 5.74
CA SER A 120 -9.07 5.64 4.99
C SER A 120 -10.15 5.30 3.97
N GLY A 121 -11.10 6.19 3.68
CA GLY A 121 -12.23 5.94 2.78
C GLY A 121 -11.87 5.88 1.29
N HIS A 122 -10.59 5.87 0.94
CA HIS A 122 -10.14 5.76 -0.44
C HIS A 122 -10.23 4.32 -0.93
N VAL A 123 -10.65 4.10 -2.19
CA VAL A 123 -10.81 2.74 -2.79
C VAL A 123 -9.53 1.89 -2.74
N VAL A 124 -8.36 2.52 -2.77
CA VAL A 124 -7.05 1.85 -2.58
C VAL A 124 -6.93 1.12 -1.24
N PHE A 125 -7.72 1.51 -0.24
CA PHE A 125 -7.80 0.85 1.07
C PHE A 125 -9.04 -0.06 1.22
N ASP A 126 -9.88 -0.17 0.18
CA ASP A 126 -11.03 -1.08 0.15
C ASP A 126 -10.58 -2.49 -0.21
N TYR A 127 -10.04 -3.12 0.81
CA TYR A 127 -9.40 -4.41 0.68
C TYR A 127 -10.40 -5.55 0.41
N ASP A 128 -11.64 -5.42 0.88
CA ASP A 128 -12.67 -6.43 0.69
C ASP A 128 -13.13 -6.47 -0.78
N VAL A 129 -13.32 -5.30 -1.40
CA VAL A 129 -13.61 -5.22 -2.84
C VAL A 129 -12.46 -5.82 -3.66
N SER A 130 -11.21 -5.47 -3.39
CA SER A 130 -10.07 -6.07 -4.11
C SER A 130 -10.00 -7.60 -3.93
N ARG A 131 -10.28 -8.14 -2.73
CA ARG A 131 -10.31 -9.60 -2.51
C ARG A 131 -11.49 -10.28 -3.20
N GLU A 132 -12.66 -9.65 -3.21
CA GLU A 132 -13.84 -10.17 -3.91
C GLU A 132 -13.55 -10.30 -5.40
N LEU A 133 -12.99 -9.26 -6.02
CA LEU A 133 -12.61 -9.27 -7.43
C LEU A 133 -11.53 -10.31 -7.72
N ALA A 134 -10.51 -10.41 -6.86
CA ALA A 134 -9.47 -11.44 -6.99
C ALA A 134 -10.04 -12.86 -6.87
N GLY A 135 -10.96 -13.09 -5.93
CA GLY A 135 -11.65 -14.36 -5.75
C GLY A 135 -12.53 -14.71 -6.95
N ALA A 136 -13.30 -13.74 -7.45
CA ALA A 136 -14.12 -13.87 -8.65
C ALA A 136 -13.29 -14.32 -9.86
N LEU A 137 -12.15 -13.66 -10.11
CA LEU A 137 -11.22 -14.05 -11.16
C LEU A 137 -10.68 -15.48 -10.95
N ALA A 138 -10.33 -15.86 -9.72
CA ALA A 138 -9.81 -17.18 -9.39
C ALA A 138 -10.81 -18.32 -9.65
N ILE A 139 -12.11 -18.06 -9.56
CA ILE A 139 -13.18 -19.02 -9.87
C ILE A 139 -13.78 -18.86 -11.27
N GLY A 140 -13.18 -18.03 -12.13
CA GLY A 140 -13.60 -17.83 -13.52
C GLY A 140 -14.84 -16.95 -13.72
N VAL A 141 -15.24 -16.17 -12.72
CA VAL A 141 -16.33 -15.18 -12.85
C VAL A 141 -15.84 -14.00 -13.69
N LYS A 142 -16.69 -13.57 -14.63
CA LYS A 142 -16.40 -12.40 -15.48
C LYS A 142 -16.48 -11.12 -14.64
N VAL A 143 -15.35 -10.42 -14.53
CA VAL A 143 -15.25 -9.12 -13.88
C VAL A 143 -15.35 -7.99 -14.91
N ALA A 144 -15.91 -6.85 -14.53
CA ALA A 144 -16.01 -5.68 -15.41
C ALA A 144 -14.61 -5.12 -15.73
N PRO A 145 -14.33 -4.69 -16.97
CA PRO A 145 -13.02 -4.12 -17.34
C PRO A 145 -12.66 -2.84 -16.58
N THR A 146 -13.66 -2.16 -16.03
CA THR A 146 -13.51 -0.93 -15.23
C THR A 146 -13.45 -1.20 -13.73
N ALA A 147 -13.57 -2.46 -13.29
CA ALA A 147 -13.39 -2.80 -11.89
C ALA A 147 -11.91 -2.58 -11.52
N MET A 148 -11.67 -1.70 -10.55
CA MET A 148 -10.35 -1.55 -9.96
C MET A 148 -10.10 -2.72 -9.02
N VAL A 149 -9.15 -3.59 -9.39
CA VAL A 149 -8.50 -4.51 -8.45
C VAL A 149 -7.44 -3.74 -7.65
#